data_AF-A0A975N0I4-F1
#
_entry.id   AF-A0A975N0I4-F1
#
_cell.length_a   1.000
_cell.length_b   1.000
_cell.length_c   1.000
_cell.angle_alpha   90.00
_cell.angle_beta   90.00
_cell.angle_gamma   90.00
#
_symmetry.space_group_name_H-M   'P 1'
#
loop_
_entity.id
_entity.type
_entity.pdbx_description
1 polymer ?
#
loop_
_entity_poly.entity_id
_entity_poly.type
_entity_poly.pdbx_seq_one_letter_code
_entity_poly.pdbx_strand_id
1 'polypeptide(L)'
;MARLGGSVGEVNVLTRAAAGTEEAPSYTQTLRVAAELDGAHRELIQCQVYLEMRDDDLPAKRAVVELVLTSTVEGFEDFVGEFQEFVRSVVPADAG
;
A
#
# COMPACT_ATOMS: atom_id res chain seq x y z
N MET A 1 -6.72 11.87 6.95
CA MET A 1 -5.78 10.73 6.93
C MET A 1 -5.35 10.48 8.37
N ALA A 2 -5.93 9.49 9.05
CA ALA A 2 -5.56 9.17 10.42
C ALA A 2 -4.22 8.43 10.39
N ARG A 3 -3.17 9.03 10.95
CA ARG A 3 -1.99 8.25 11.35
C ARG A 3 -2.45 7.28 12.44
N LEU A 4 -2.01 6.02 12.39
CA LEU A 4 -2.02 5.15 13.57
C LEU A 4 -1.21 5.88 14.66
N GLY A 5 -1.90 6.60 15.54
CA GLY A 5 -1.32 7.42 16.60
C GLY A 5 -1.06 6.64 17.89
N GLY A 6 -1.22 5.32 17.87
CA GLY A 6 -0.98 4.42 19.00
C GLY A 6 0.40 3.77 18.95
N SER A 7 0.74 3.06 20.03
CA SER A 7 1.94 2.23 20.04
C SER A 7 1.79 1.08 19.03
N VAL A 8 2.80 0.89 18.18
CA VAL A 8 2.87 -0.24 17.26
C VAL A 8 3.56 -1.39 17.98
N GLY A 9 2.89 -2.53 18.03
CA GLY A 9 3.41 -3.77 18.59
C GLY A 9 4.11 -4.61 17.53
N GLU A 10 3.89 -5.92 17.57
CA GLU A 10 4.48 -6.87 16.63
C GLU A 10 4.02 -6.62 15.19
N VAL A 11 4.94 -6.74 14.23
CA VAL A 11 4.68 -6.64 12.79
C VAL A 11 5.18 -7.90 12.11
N ASN A 12 4.27 -8.60 11.44
CA ASN A 12 4.55 -9.83 10.72
C ASN A 12 4.32 -9.64 9.22
N VAL A 13 5.31 -9.98 8.40
CA VAL A 13 5.14 -10.02 6.94
C VAL A 13 4.40 -11.29 6.57
N LEU A 14 3.19 -11.14 6.00
CA LEU A 14 2.39 -12.28 5.55
C LEU A 14 2.78 -12.70 4.13
N THR A 15 2.80 -11.73 3.22
CA THR A 15 3.11 -11.97 1.81
C THR A 15 3.94 -10.83 1.25
N ARG A 16 4.73 -11.18 0.23
CA ARG A 16 5.70 -10.30 -0.39
C ARG A 16 5.79 -10.69 -1.88
N ALA A 17 5.43 -9.79 -2.80
CA ALA A 17 5.51 -10.05 -4.25
C ALA A 17 6.01 -8.82 -5.03
N ALA A 18 6.85 -9.08 -6.04
CA ALA A 18 7.14 -8.11 -7.08
C ALA A 18 6.16 -8.30 -8.25
N ALA A 19 5.77 -7.20 -8.89
CA ALA A 19 4.85 -7.16 -10.03
C ALA A 19 5.25 -6.01 -10.97
N GLY A 20 4.44 -5.74 -11.99
CA GLY A 20 4.70 -4.69 -12.98
C GLY A 20 5.65 -5.13 -14.09
N THR A 21 6.15 -4.16 -14.85
CA THR A 21 7.07 -4.39 -15.97
C THR A 21 8.48 -3.91 -15.61
N GLU A 22 9.47 -4.18 -16.46
CA GLU A 22 10.83 -3.64 -16.27
C GLU A 22 10.84 -2.10 -16.34
N GLU A 23 9.90 -1.52 -17.08
CA GLU A 23 9.77 -0.07 -17.28
C GLU A 23 8.93 0.61 -16.19
N ALA A 24 8.07 -0.15 -15.52
CA ALA A 24 7.20 0.28 -14.42
C ALA A 24 7.05 -0.84 -13.38
N PRO A 25 8.10 -1.11 -12.58
CA PRO A 25 8.04 -2.13 -11.56
C PRO A 25 7.09 -1.71 -10.43
N SER A 26 6.44 -2.70 -9.84
CA SER A 26 5.63 -2.54 -8.65
C SER A 26 5.98 -3.59 -7.62
N TYR A 27 5.69 -3.27 -6.38
CA TYR A 27 6.06 -4.10 -5.25
C TYR A 27 4.90 -4.13 -4.26
N THR A 28 4.44 -5.32 -3.87
CA THR A 28 3.35 -5.49 -2.90
C THR A 28 3.83 -6.20 -1.65
N GLN A 29 3.27 -5.80 -0.51
CA GLN A 29 3.54 -6.38 0.78
C GLN A 29 2.30 -6.36 1.64
N THR A 30 1.91 -7.52 2.16
CA THR A 30 0.83 -7.62 3.14
C THR A 30 1.42 -7.88 4.51
N LEU A 31 1.07 -7.05 5.46
CA LEU A 31 1.50 -7.11 6.86
C LEU A 31 0.33 -7.43 7.77
N ARG A 32 0.61 -8.16 8.84
CA ARG A 32 -0.21 -8.22 10.05
C ARG A 32 0.46 -7.35 11.11
N VAL A 33 -0.30 -6.41 11.67
CA VAL A 33 0.20 -5.42 12.63
C VAL A 33 -0.64 -5.49 13.89
N ALA A 34 -0.01 -5.77 15.02
CA ALA A 34 -0.62 -5.53 16.33
C ALA A 34 -0.46 -4.04 16.67
N ALA A 35 -1.54 -3.35 16.98
CA ALA A 35 -1.52 -1.93 17.33
C ALA A 35 -2.55 -1.61 18.42
N GLU A 36 -2.27 -0.58 19.20
CA GLU A 36 -3.27 0.02 20.07
C GLU A 36 -4.06 1.08 19.31
N LEU A 37 -5.37 0.87 19.16
CA LEU A 37 -6.29 1.81 18.53
C LEU A 37 -7.43 2.11 19.50
N ASP A 38 -7.67 3.39 19.77
CA ASP A 38 -8.69 3.86 20.73
C ASP A 38 -8.58 3.18 22.12
N GLY A 39 -7.36 2.94 22.59
CA GLY A 39 -7.08 2.31 23.90
C GLY A 39 -7.27 0.79 23.94
N ALA A 40 -7.54 0.14 22.80
CA ALA A 40 -7.69 -1.29 22.68
C ALA A 40 -6.60 -1.90 21.78
N HIS A 41 -6.06 -3.06 22.16
CA HIS A 41 -5.23 -3.84 21.27
C HIS A 41 -6.07 -4.41 20.13
N ARG A 42 -5.60 -4.18 18.90
CA ARG A 42 -6.24 -4.62 17.66
C ARG A 42 -5.20 -5.25 16.76
N GLU A 43 -5.62 -6.30 16.05
CA GLU A 43 -4.88 -6.80 14.90
C GLU A 43 -5.41 -6.13 13.63
N LEU A 44 -4.48 -5.62 12.83
CA LEU A 44 -4.74 -4.96 11.56
C LEU A 44 -4.03 -5.70 10.44
N ILE A 45 -4.61 -5.63 9.25
CA ILE A 45 -3.94 -5.97 8.00
C ILE A 45 -3.56 -4.68 7.29
N GLN A 46 -2.31 -4.59 6.85
CA GLN A 46 -1.88 -3.54 5.93
C GLN A 46 -1.47 -4.16 4.60
N CYS A 47 -2.16 -3.80 3.52
CA CYS A 47 -1.73 -4.10 2.15
C CYS A 47 -1.04 -2.86 1.58
N GLN A 48 0.25 -2.98 1.34
CA GLN A 48 1.13 -1.93 0.84
C GLN A 48 1.45 -2.21 -0.63
N VAL A 49 1.30 -1.18 -1.47
CA VAL A 49 1.69 -1.21 -2.87
C VAL A 49 2.64 -0.05 -3.12
N TYR A 50 3.82 -0.37 -3.64
CA TYR A 50 4.80 0.61 -4.10
C TYR A 50 4.81 0.57 -5.62
N LEU A 51 4.56 1.73 -6.23
CA LEU A 51 4.55 1.92 -7.68
C LEU A 51 5.72 2.81 -8.06
N GLU A 52 6.59 2.37 -8.98
CA GLU A 52 7.50 3.29 -9.64
C GLU A 52 6.73 4.13 -10.65
N MET A 53 6.85 5.45 -10.53
CA MET A 53 6.34 6.42 -11.48
C MET A 53 7.52 7.08 -12.19
N ARG A 54 7.57 6.93 -13.50
CA ARG A 54 8.55 7.56 -14.37
C ARG A 54 7.89 8.72 -15.11
N ASP A 55 8.62 9.82 -15.24
CA ASP A 55 8.23 10.94 -16.09
C ASP A 55 8.61 10.58 -17.54
N ASP A 56 7.63 10.56 -18.46
CA ASP A 56 7.85 10.15 -19.84
C ASP A 56 8.73 11.14 -20.62
N ASP A 57 8.62 12.43 -20.31
CA ASP A 57 9.43 13.49 -20.93
C ASP A 57 10.84 13.53 -20.34
N LEU A 58 10.96 13.21 -19.04
CA LEU A 58 12.21 13.23 -18.31
C LEU A 58 12.45 11.90 -17.60
N PRO A 59 12.80 10.83 -18.33
CA PRO A 59 12.93 9.48 -17.78
C PRO A 59 13.95 9.27 -16.64
N ALA A 60 14.81 10.26 -16.39
CA ALA A 60 15.69 10.30 -15.23
C ALA A 60 14.97 10.74 -13.93
N LYS A 61 13.81 11.39 -14.03
CA LYS A 61 12.92 11.70 -12.91
C LYS A 61 12.05 10.50 -12.61
N ARG A 62 12.14 10.03 -11.37
CA ARG A 62 11.40 8.89 -10.85
C ARG A 62 10.83 9.25 -9.49
N ALA A 63 9.63 8.78 -9.22
CA ALA A 63 8.99 8.82 -7.92
C ALA A 63 8.55 7.40 -7.55
N VAL A 64 8.48 7.13 -6.24
CA VAL A 64 7.83 5.92 -5.74
C VAL A 64 6.58 6.37 -5.01
N VAL A 65 5.43 5.89 -5.44
CA VAL A 65 4.16 6.11 -4.75
C VAL A 65 3.85 4.90 -3.88
N GLU A 66 3.68 5.14 -2.59
CA GLU A 66 3.21 4.14 -1.64
C GLU A 66 1.71 4.33 -1.40
N LEU A 67 0.94 3.28 -1.70
CA LEU A 67 -0.48 3.18 -1.41
C LEU A 67 -0.67 2.13 -0.32
N VAL A 68 -1.42 2.47 0.73
CA VAL A 68 -1.63 1.57 1.87
C VAL A 68 -3.12 1.45 2.16
N LEU A 69 -3.65 0.24 2.07
CA LEU A 69 -4.93 -0.14 2.66
C LEU A 69 -4.65 -0.68 4.06
N THR A 70 -5.29 -0.09 5.08
CA THR A 70 -5.27 -0.62 6.45
C THR A 70 -6.68 -0.97 6.87
N SER A 71 -6.89 -2.19 7.35
CA SER A 71 -8.20 -2.66 7.83
C SER A 71 -8.04 -3.55 9.06
N THR A 72 -9.15 -3.86 9.73
CA THR A 72 -9.20 -5.04 10.60
C THR A 72 -9.04 -6.30 9.77
N VAL A 73 -8.73 -7.42 10.43
CA VAL A 73 -8.64 -8.73 9.77
C VAL A 73 -9.96 -9.10 9.09
N GLU A 74 -11.08 -8.86 9.76
CA GLU A 74 -12.43 -9.21 9.28
C GLU A 74 -12.85 -8.39 8.06
N GLY A 75 -12.50 -7.11 8.02
CA GLY A 75 -12.89 -6.22 6.91
C GLY A 75 -11.93 -6.25 5.71
N PHE A 76 -10.81 -6.98 5.78
CA PHE A 76 -9.80 -6.93 4.72
C PHE A 76 -10.33 -7.45 3.38
N GLU A 77 -11.06 -8.57 3.40
CA GLU A 77 -11.59 -9.18 2.18
C GLU A 77 -12.63 -8.31 1.48
N ASP A 78 -13.34 -7.47 2.23
CA ASP A 78 -14.34 -6.55 1.69
C ASP A 78 -13.72 -5.40 0.87
N PHE A 79 -12.54 -4.91 1.27
CA PHE A 79 -11.92 -3.73 0.66
C PHE A 79 -10.76 -4.04 -0.29
N VAL A 80 -10.15 -5.23 -0.21
CA VAL A 80 -8.96 -5.54 -1.01
C VAL A 80 -9.24 -5.50 -2.51
N GLY A 81 -10.43 -5.91 -2.94
CA GLY A 81 -10.83 -5.86 -4.36
C GLY A 81 -10.95 -4.42 -4.88
N GLU A 82 -11.67 -3.56 -4.17
CA GLU A 82 -11.80 -2.14 -4.53
C GLU A 82 -10.46 -1.42 -4.50
N PHE A 83 -9.61 -1.76 -3.52
CA PHE A 83 -8.26 -1.22 -3.44
C PHE A 83 -7.39 -1.63 -4.64
N GLN A 84 -7.52 -2.86 -5.13
CA GLN A 84 -6.83 -3.28 -6.36
C GLN A 84 -7.28 -2.46 -7.58
N GLU A 85 -8.58 -2.19 -7.72
CA GLU A 85 -9.07 -1.33 -8.81
C GLU A 85 -8.58 0.11 -8.67
N PHE A 86 -8.56 0.65 -7.44
CA PHE A 86 -7.98 1.96 -7.18
C PHE A 86 -6.51 2.03 -7.58
N VAL A 87 -5.69 1.07 -7.15
CA VAL A 87 -4.26 0.98 -7.52
C VAL A 87 -4.07 0.96 -9.04
N ARG A 88 -4.91 0.23 -9.78
CA ARG A 88 -4.83 0.18 -11.26
C ARG A 88 -5.16 1.50 -11.94
N SER A 89 -5.96 2.36 -11.30
CA SER A 89 -6.27 3.70 -11.80
C SER A 89 -5.15 4.72 -11.59
N VAL A 90 -4.16 4.40 -10.76
CA VAL A 90 -3.06 5.30 -10.45
C VAL A 90 -2.03 5.24 -11.57
N VAL A 91 -2.07 6.25 -12.43
CA VAL A 91 -1.14 6.45 -13.54
C VAL A 91 -0.51 7.85 -13.43
N PRO A 92 0.69 8.07 -14.02
CA PRO A 92 1.23 9.43 -14.18
C PRO A 92 0.20 10.34 -14.85
N ALA A 93 0.08 11.58 -14.39
CA ALA A 93 -0.75 12.56 -15.08
C ALA A 93 -0.08 12.94 -16.41
N ASP A 94 -0.88 13.11 -17.47
CA ASP A 94 -0.39 13.63 -18.74
C ASP A 94 0.29 14.99 -18.49
N ALA A 95 1.54 15.13 -18.94
CA ALA A 95 2.23 16.41 -18.95
C ALA A 95 1.54 17.29 -20.00
N GLY A 96 0.68 18.21 -19.52
CA GLY A 96 0.01 19.21 -20.36
C GLY A 96 0.97 20.23 -20.98
#